data_AF-A0A3L7NXM6-F1
#
_entry.id   AF-A0A3L7NXM6-F1
#
_cell.length_a   1.000
_cell.length_b   1.000
_cell.length_c   1.000
_cell.angle_alpha   90.00
_cell.angle_beta   90.00
_cell.angle_gamma   90.00
#
_symmetry.space_group_name_H-M   'P 1'
#
loop_
_entity.id
_entity.type
_entity.pdbx_description
1 polymer ?
#
loop_
_entity_poly.entity_id
_entity_poly.type
_entity_poly.pdbx_seq_one_letter_code
_entity_poly.pdbx_strand_id
1 'polypeptide(L)'
;AHADWWENRLHENLEKSSGVIATSASQLRVRYAPAMHRPVDAERVERISTMTGDAEHGRELFYSKQATCGSCHRLHDRGGDVGPNLTQIAARLTRRQLVEAILYPSNAVLTGYESWSIVDMQGRVFNGLLESAADNIILKNADASRISIARTDIDELIRQGTSLMPEDLSKSLSDQQIADLVTMLSEMQR
;
A
#
# COMPACT_ATOMS: atom_id res chain seq x y z
N ALA A 1 10.95 -23.20 9.68
CA ALA A 1 10.35 -22.02 10.33
C ALA A 1 10.58 -20.85 9.40
N HIS A 2 9.58 -20.50 8.60
CA HIS A 2 9.65 -19.37 7.67
C HIS A 2 9.18 -18.14 8.45
N ALA A 3 10.13 -17.35 8.96
CA ALA A 3 9.78 -16.01 9.43
C ALA A 3 9.31 -15.23 8.20
N ASP A 4 8.08 -14.74 8.23
CA ASP A 4 7.54 -14.06 7.08
C ASP A 4 8.24 -12.69 6.91
N TRP A 5 8.60 -12.34 5.68
CA TRP A 5 9.42 -11.15 5.39
C TRP A 5 8.83 -9.82 5.89
N TRP A 6 7.52 -9.78 6.13
CA TRP A 6 6.81 -8.62 6.64
C TRP A 6 7.02 -8.42 8.14
N GLU A 7 7.37 -9.45 8.92
CA GLU A 7 7.69 -9.30 10.35
C GLU A 7 8.86 -8.31 10.54
N ASN A 8 9.91 -8.43 9.75
CA ASN A 8 11.06 -7.51 9.79
C ASN A 8 10.66 -6.06 9.46
N ARG A 9 9.71 -5.85 8.53
CA ARG A 9 9.19 -4.50 8.21
C ARG A 9 8.18 -3.98 9.24
N LEU A 10 7.41 -4.86 9.89
CA LEU A 10 6.53 -4.47 10.99
C LEU A 10 7.37 -3.98 12.15
N HIS A 11 8.46 -4.66 12.49
CA HIS A 11 9.38 -4.21 13.54
C HIS A 11 9.96 -2.82 13.23
N GLU A 12 10.38 -2.57 11.98
CA GLU A 12 10.89 -1.25 11.53
C GLU A 12 9.81 -0.14 11.61
N ASN A 13 8.54 -0.49 11.40
CA ASN A 13 7.40 0.42 11.51
C ASN A 13 6.95 0.64 12.97
N LEU A 14 7.07 -0.37 13.84
CA LEU A 14 6.67 -0.33 15.25
C LEU A 14 7.65 0.52 16.08
N GLU A 15 8.95 0.47 15.82
CA GLU A 15 9.94 1.30 16.53
C GLU A 15 9.70 2.81 16.33
N LYS A 16 9.02 3.21 15.25
CA LYS A 16 8.66 4.61 14.95
C LYS A 16 7.28 5.04 15.47
N SER A 17 6.54 4.16 16.13
CA SER A 17 5.08 4.32 16.37
C SER A 17 4.68 4.97 17.72
N SER A 18 5.63 5.44 18.53
CA SER A 18 5.31 6.05 19.83
C SER A 18 5.89 7.46 19.96
N GLY A 19 5.13 8.46 19.50
CA GLY A 19 5.49 9.86 19.68
C GLY A 19 4.31 10.81 19.48
N VAL A 20 4.00 11.59 20.51
CA VAL A 20 3.19 12.82 20.39
C VAL A 20 4.13 13.90 19.85
N ILE A 21 4.00 14.29 18.58
CA ILE A 21 4.73 15.46 18.05
C ILE A 21 3.96 16.71 18.47
N ALA A 22 4.20 17.17 19.69
CA ALA A 22 3.64 18.42 20.18
C ALA A 22 4.35 19.59 19.48
N THR A 23 3.64 20.30 18.60
CA THR A 23 4.03 21.62 18.12
C THR A 23 2.90 22.60 18.42
N SER A 24 3.28 23.78 18.93
CA SER A 24 2.38 24.72 19.58
C SER A 24 1.55 25.53 18.58
N ALA A 25 0.32 25.11 18.33
CA ALA A 25 -0.88 25.92 18.07
C ALA A 25 -2.02 24.97 17.68
N SER A 26 -2.96 24.71 18.60
CA SER A 26 -3.85 23.54 18.65
C SER A 26 -3.08 22.21 18.68
N GLN A 27 -3.24 21.43 19.75
CA GLN A 27 -2.47 20.20 19.93
C GLN A 27 -2.96 19.15 18.93
N LEU A 28 -2.46 19.18 17.69
CA LEU A 28 -2.73 18.14 16.71
C LEU A 28 -2.47 16.78 17.35
N ARG A 29 -3.50 15.95 17.45
CA ARG A 29 -3.38 14.62 18.04
C ARG A 29 -2.90 13.66 16.97
N VAL A 30 -1.63 13.25 17.06
CA VAL A 30 -1.10 12.20 16.19
C VAL A 30 -1.31 10.84 16.85
N ARG A 31 -1.98 9.92 16.15
CA ARG A 31 -2.22 8.54 16.61
C ARG A 31 -1.75 7.53 15.57
N TYR A 32 -1.52 6.32 16.06
CA TYR A 32 -1.10 5.19 15.25
C TYR A 32 -2.10 4.07 15.49
N ALA A 33 -2.89 3.75 14.47
CA ALA A 33 -3.72 2.56 14.50
C ALA A 33 -2.81 1.32 14.44
N PRO A 34 -3.16 0.23 15.15
CA PRO A 34 -2.39 -0.99 15.10
C PRO A 34 -2.34 -1.51 13.66
N ALA A 35 -1.16 -2.00 13.24
CA ALA A 35 -1.02 -2.60 11.91
C ALA A 35 -2.06 -3.72 11.73
N MET A 36 -2.79 -3.68 10.63
CA MET A 36 -3.70 -4.75 10.26
C MET A 36 -2.86 -5.89 9.68
N HIS A 37 -2.74 -6.95 10.45
CA HIS A 37 -2.15 -8.18 9.98
C HIS A 37 -3.25 -9.23 9.76
N ARG A 38 -3.38 -9.69 8.52
CA ARG A 38 -4.30 -10.77 8.14
C ARG A 38 -3.52 -12.10 8.11
N PRO A 39 -4.10 -13.18 8.66
CA PRO A 39 -3.51 -14.51 8.55
C PRO A 39 -3.22 -14.86 7.09
N VAL A 40 -1.98 -15.26 6.83
CA VAL A 40 -1.52 -15.66 5.51
C VAL A 40 -1.88 -17.13 5.28
N ASP A 41 -2.56 -17.39 4.16
CA ASP A 41 -2.75 -18.75 3.64
C ASP A 41 -1.45 -19.15 2.92
N ALA A 42 -0.52 -19.71 3.70
CA ALA A 42 0.81 -20.05 3.21
C ALA A 42 0.77 -21.09 2.08
N GLU A 43 -0.20 -21.99 2.08
CA GLU A 43 -0.37 -22.99 1.02
C GLU A 43 -0.83 -22.35 -0.29
N ARG A 44 -1.79 -21.41 -0.22
CA ARG A 44 -2.22 -20.64 -1.40
C ARG A 44 -1.11 -19.77 -1.95
N VAL A 45 -0.38 -19.08 -1.09
CA VAL A 45 0.78 -18.27 -1.49
C VAL A 45 1.81 -19.14 -2.21
N GLU A 46 2.17 -20.28 -1.62
CA GLU A 46 3.18 -21.17 -2.19
C GLU A 46 2.74 -21.72 -3.54
N ARG A 47 1.49 -22.20 -3.63
CA ARG A 47 0.89 -22.68 -4.87
C ARG A 47 0.96 -21.64 -5.98
N ILE A 48 0.50 -20.42 -5.74
CA ILE A 48 0.51 -19.36 -6.77
C ILE A 48 1.94 -18.98 -7.15
N SER A 49 2.85 -18.88 -6.17
CA SER A 49 4.22 -18.43 -6.41
C SER A 49 5.04 -19.38 -7.31
N THR A 50 4.66 -20.66 -7.31
CA THR A 50 5.30 -21.74 -8.09
C THR A 50 4.58 -22.04 -9.41
N MET A 51 3.39 -21.48 -9.63
CA MET A 51 2.69 -21.61 -10.92
C MET A 51 3.43 -20.88 -12.04
N THR A 52 3.42 -21.49 -13.23
CA THR A 52 3.79 -20.82 -14.48
C THR A 52 2.69 -19.82 -14.83
N GLY A 53 3.07 -18.54 -15.01
CA GLY A 53 2.16 -17.50 -15.46
C GLY A 53 2.46 -17.03 -16.88
N ASP A 54 1.48 -16.38 -17.49
CA ASP A 54 1.61 -15.69 -18.78
C ASP A 54 1.89 -14.20 -18.54
N ALA A 55 3.08 -13.74 -18.92
CA ALA A 55 3.49 -12.36 -18.72
C ALA A 55 2.69 -11.37 -19.57
N GLU A 56 2.23 -11.75 -20.77
CA GLU A 56 1.44 -10.88 -21.66
C GLU A 56 0.05 -10.69 -21.07
N HIS A 57 -0.61 -11.78 -20.69
CA HIS A 57 -1.90 -11.73 -20.01
C HIS A 57 -1.81 -10.96 -18.68
N GLY A 58 -0.71 -11.13 -17.93
CA GLY A 58 -0.41 -10.33 -16.74
C GLY A 58 -0.38 -8.82 -17.02
N ARG A 59 0.10 -8.38 -18.20
CA ARG A 59 0.04 -6.95 -18.60
C ARG A 59 -1.38 -6.47 -18.76
N GLU A 60 -2.18 -7.26 -19.48
CA GLU A 60 -3.55 -6.90 -19.81
C GLU A 60 -4.37 -6.78 -18.54
N LEU A 61 -4.23 -7.76 -17.64
CA LEU A 61 -4.83 -7.75 -16.31
C LEU A 61 -4.43 -6.52 -15.51
N PHE A 62 -3.13 -6.17 -15.47
CA PHE A 62 -2.63 -5.04 -14.69
C PHE A 62 -3.35 -3.71 -15.03
N TYR A 63 -3.67 -3.50 -16.31
CA TYR A 63 -4.39 -2.31 -16.78
C TYR A 63 -5.90 -2.51 -16.94
N SER A 64 -6.42 -3.69 -16.58
CA SER A 64 -7.84 -4.02 -16.68
C SER A 64 -8.66 -3.33 -15.58
N LYS A 65 -9.96 -3.20 -15.82
CA LYS A 65 -10.92 -2.77 -14.79
C LYS A 65 -11.15 -3.82 -13.69
N GLN A 66 -10.73 -5.07 -13.93
CA GLN A 66 -10.84 -6.15 -12.95
C GLN A 66 -9.75 -6.01 -11.89
N ALA A 67 -8.48 -5.89 -12.31
CA ALA A 67 -7.35 -5.84 -11.39
C ALA A 67 -6.96 -4.42 -10.96
N THR A 68 -7.30 -3.40 -11.75
CA THR A 68 -7.09 -1.95 -11.52
C THR A 68 -5.69 -1.53 -11.05
N CYS A 69 -4.68 -2.40 -11.11
CA CYS A 69 -3.35 -2.13 -10.57
C CYS A 69 -2.74 -0.87 -11.19
N GLY A 70 -2.93 -0.70 -12.51
CA GLY A 70 -2.44 0.43 -13.28
C GLY A 70 -3.12 1.77 -12.97
N SER A 71 -4.23 1.81 -12.24
CA SER A 71 -4.81 3.09 -11.79
C SER A 71 -3.99 3.73 -10.68
N CYS A 72 -3.28 2.92 -9.88
CA CYS A 72 -2.49 3.38 -8.75
C CYS A 72 -0.99 3.24 -9.00
N HIS A 73 -0.56 2.18 -9.69
CA HIS A 73 0.85 1.87 -9.90
C HIS A 73 1.29 2.17 -11.32
N ARG A 74 2.55 2.59 -11.43
CA ARG A 74 3.23 2.84 -12.69
C ARG A 74 4.19 1.71 -13.05
N LEU A 75 4.21 1.37 -14.34
CA LEU A 75 5.26 0.61 -15.02
C LEU A 75 5.85 1.50 -16.11
N HIS A 76 7.16 1.74 -16.04
CA HIS A 76 7.88 2.72 -16.84
C HIS A 76 7.22 4.12 -16.81
N ASP A 77 6.62 4.53 -17.92
CA ASP A 77 5.94 5.81 -18.13
C ASP A 77 4.40 5.70 -18.07
N ARG A 78 3.85 4.49 -17.88
CA ARG A 78 2.40 4.24 -17.91
C ARG A 78 1.84 3.81 -16.55
N GLY A 79 0.72 4.41 -16.16
CA GLY A 79 -0.05 4.07 -14.96
C GLY A 79 -0.13 5.21 -13.95
N GLY A 80 -0.67 4.91 -12.77
CA GLY A 80 -0.88 5.87 -11.70
C GLY A 80 0.37 6.15 -10.86
N ASP A 81 0.32 7.22 -10.08
CA ASP A 81 1.39 7.67 -9.18
C ASP A 81 0.95 7.72 -7.72
N VAL A 82 -0.13 7.01 -7.38
CA VAL A 82 -0.61 6.85 -5.99
C VAL A 82 0.22 5.80 -5.29
N GLY A 83 0.32 4.60 -5.85
CA GLY A 83 1.15 3.52 -5.35
C GLY A 83 2.62 3.64 -5.79
N PRO A 84 3.52 2.81 -5.23
CA PRO A 84 4.91 2.76 -5.65
C PRO A 84 5.08 2.44 -7.12
N ASN A 85 6.11 3.02 -7.73
CA ASN A 85 6.55 2.64 -9.06
C ASN A 85 7.06 1.18 -9.04
N LEU A 86 6.46 0.32 -9.85
CA LEU A 86 6.74 -1.12 -9.89
C LEU A 86 7.75 -1.51 -10.98
N THR A 87 8.29 -0.55 -11.74
CA THR A 87 9.22 -0.80 -12.86
C THR A 87 10.44 -1.65 -12.47
N GLN A 88 10.91 -1.55 -11.22
CA GLN A 88 12.07 -2.30 -10.72
C GLN A 88 11.69 -3.24 -9.57
N ILE A 89 10.42 -3.64 -9.48
CA ILE A 89 9.95 -4.41 -8.32
C ILE A 89 10.61 -5.79 -8.23
N ALA A 90 10.95 -6.39 -9.37
CA ALA A 90 11.66 -7.68 -9.45
C ALA A 90 13.05 -7.67 -8.79
N ALA A 91 13.69 -6.50 -8.68
CA ALA A 91 14.97 -6.38 -7.98
C ALA A 91 14.82 -6.32 -6.45
N ARG A 92 13.59 -6.10 -5.95
CA ARG A 92 13.30 -5.86 -4.54
C ARG A 92 12.50 -6.98 -3.89
N LEU A 93 11.61 -7.64 -4.64
CA LEU A 93 10.71 -8.66 -4.14
C LEU A 93 10.85 -9.96 -4.92
N THR A 94 10.83 -11.08 -4.21
CA THR A 94 10.72 -12.42 -4.79
C THR A 94 9.30 -12.66 -5.31
N ARG A 95 9.10 -13.68 -6.16
CA ARG A 95 7.76 -14.12 -6.62
C ARG A 95 6.80 -14.34 -5.46
N ARG A 96 7.25 -15.04 -4.42
CA ARG A 96 6.45 -15.29 -3.22
C ARG A 96 6.04 -13.99 -2.54
N GLN A 97 6.97 -13.05 -2.38
CA GLN A 97 6.68 -11.74 -1.77
C GLN A 97 5.72 -10.90 -2.62
N LEU A 98 5.78 -11.00 -3.95
CA LEU A 98 4.82 -10.36 -4.84
C LEU A 98 3.40 -10.93 -4.66
N VAL A 99 3.27 -12.27 -4.56
CA VAL A 99 1.98 -12.92 -4.27
C VAL A 99 1.43 -12.42 -2.94
N GLU A 100 2.26 -12.42 -1.89
CA GLU A 100 1.84 -11.96 -0.56
C GLU A 100 1.43 -10.49 -0.56
N ALA A 101 2.15 -9.61 -1.27
CA ALA A 101 1.80 -8.20 -1.38
C ALA A 101 0.47 -7.97 -2.12
N ILE A 102 0.14 -8.80 -3.12
CA ILE A 102 -1.13 -8.73 -3.86
C ILE A 102 -2.30 -9.25 -3.01
N LEU A 103 -2.08 -10.35 -2.29
CA LEU A 103 -3.13 -11.00 -1.48
C LEU A 103 -3.39 -10.30 -0.14
N TYR A 104 -2.37 -9.68 0.44
CA TYR A 104 -2.38 -9.12 1.79
C TYR A 104 -1.71 -7.74 1.82
N PRO A 105 -2.27 -6.74 1.11
CA PRO A 105 -1.61 -5.45 0.91
C PRO A 105 -1.36 -4.66 2.22
N SER A 106 -2.14 -4.88 3.27
CA SER A 106 -1.90 -4.26 4.59
C SER A 106 -0.84 -4.94 5.44
N ASN A 107 -0.46 -6.19 5.14
CA ASN A 107 0.53 -6.92 5.96
C ASN A 107 1.92 -6.29 5.88
N ALA A 108 2.22 -5.57 4.79
CA ALA A 108 3.50 -4.91 4.60
C ALA A 108 3.36 -3.63 3.78
N VAL A 109 3.15 -2.51 4.46
CA VAL A 109 3.14 -1.20 3.83
C VAL A 109 4.56 -0.63 3.77
N LEU A 110 4.97 -0.17 2.58
CA LEU A 110 6.26 0.48 2.38
C LEU A 110 6.27 1.86 3.04
N THR A 111 7.38 2.24 3.69
CA THR A 111 7.55 3.59 4.22
C THR A 111 7.37 4.64 3.12
N GLY A 112 6.61 5.69 3.41
CA GLY A 112 6.19 6.72 2.45
C GLY A 112 4.89 6.37 1.70
N TYR A 113 4.34 5.16 1.90
CA TYR A 113 3.06 4.72 1.33
C TYR A 113 2.05 4.35 2.42
N GLU A 114 2.26 4.82 3.64
CA GLU A 114 1.31 4.63 4.72
C GLU A 114 0.04 5.43 4.47
N SER A 115 -1.10 4.78 4.72
CA SER A 115 -2.37 5.47 4.72
C SER A 115 -2.52 6.28 6.01
N TRP A 116 -3.04 7.49 5.88
CA TRP A 116 -3.32 8.40 6.98
C TRP A 116 -4.76 8.89 6.90
N SER A 117 -5.36 9.10 8.06
CA SER A 117 -6.65 9.75 8.20
C SER A 117 -6.48 11.10 8.89
N ILE A 118 -7.09 12.13 8.33
CA ILE A 118 -7.28 13.43 8.99
C ILE A 118 -8.72 13.47 9.49
N VAL A 119 -8.89 13.79 10.77
CA VAL A 119 -10.16 14.26 11.34
C VAL A 119 -10.04 15.76 11.53
N ASP A 120 -10.83 16.54 10.82
CA ASP A 120 -10.81 17.99 10.98
C ASP A 120 -11.65 18.46 12.18
N MET A 121 -11.52 19.74 12.54
CA MET A 121 -12.27 20.35 13.64
C MET A 121 -13.80 20.36 13.41
N GLN A 122 -14.27 20.03 12.21
CA GLN A 122 -15.70 19.86 11.88
C GLN A 122 -16.14 18.39 11.93
N GLY A 123 -15.25 17.46 12.31
CA GLY A 123 -15.49 16.03 12.38
C GLY A 123 -15.50 15.32 11.01
N ARG A 124 -15.07 15.96 9.93
CA ARG A 124 -14.94 15.32 8.61
C ARG A 124 -13.68 14.47 8.59
N VAL A 125 -13.78 13.32 7.94
CA VAL A 125 -12.68 12.36 7.82
C VAL A 125 -12.17 12.32 6.38
N PHE A 126 -10.87 12.46 6.21
CA PHE A 126 -10.17 12.38 4.92
C PHE A 126 -9.10 11.30 5.00
N ASN A 127 -8.96 10.49 3.95
CA ASN A 127 -8.04 9.36 3.93
C ASN A 127 -7.14 9.39 2.70
N GLY A 128 -5.84 9.21 2.87
CA GLY A 128 -4.91 9.16 1.76
C GLY A 128 -3.47 8.94 2.19
N LEU A 129 -2.55 8.97 1.23
CA LEU A 129 -1.12 8.91 1.49
C LEU A 129 -0.61 10.28 1.91
N LEU A 130 0.22 10.32 2.95
CA LEU A 130 0.80 11.56 3.43
C LEU A 130 1.93 12.03 2.49
N GLU A 131 1.68 13.08 1.70
CA GLU A 131 2.69 13.71 0.84
C GLU A 131 3.49 14.80 1.57
N SER A 132 2.84 15.53 2.47
CA SER A 132 3.47 16.61 3.24
C SER A 132 2.81 16.77 4.61
N ALA A 133 3.62 17.09 5.61
CA ALA A 133 3.18 17.30 6.99
C ALA A 133 3.71 18.61 7.60
N ALA A 134 3.86 19.66 6.79
CA ALA A 134 4.35 20.97 7.21
C ALA A 134 3.21 21.82 7.80
N ASP A 135 3.06 23.08 7.34
CA ASP A 135 1.99 23.99 7.75
C ASP A 135 0.60 23.48 7.31
N ASN A 136 0.55 22.87 6.13
CA ASN A 136 -0.58 22.09 5.66
C ASN A 136 -0.22 20.60 5.69
N ILE A 137 -1.19 19.78 6.08
CA ILE A 137 -1.13 18.35 5.85
C ILE A 137 -1.75 18.08 4.48
N ILE A 138 -0.96 17.45 3.60
CA ILE A 138 -1.39 17.10 2.25
C ILE A 138 -1.53 15.58 2.17
N LEU A 139 -2.76 15.13 1.89
CA LEU A 139 -3.06 13.74 1.58
C LEU A 139 -3.31 13.57 0.09
N LYS A 140 -2.75 12.51 -0.49
CA LYS A 140 -3.08 12.03 -1.83
C LYS A 140 -4.06 10.87 -1.73
N ASN A 141 -5.25 11.05 -2.28
CA ASN A 141 -6.31 10.05 -2.28
C ASN A 141 -6.09 8.97 -3.34
N ALA A 142 -6.90 7.91 -3.28
CA ALA A 142 -6.86 6.79 -4.22
C ALA A 142 -7.15 7.18 -5.68
N ASP A 143 -7.88 8.29 -5.90
CA ASP A 143 -8.17 8.87 -7.22
C ASP A 143 -7.08 9.85 -7.70
N ALA A 144 -5.94 9.89 -7.00
CA ALA A 144 -4.82 10.83 -7.20
C ALA A 144 -5.14 12.31 -6.90
N SER A 145 -6.35 12.63 -6.40
CA SER A 145 -6.65 13.97 -5.91
C SER A 145 -5.86 14.29 -4.64
N ARG A 146 -5.62 15.58 -4.41
CA ARG A 146 -4.93 16.08 -3.22
C ARG A 146 -5.90 16.82 -2.32
N ILE A 147 -5.84 16.50 -1.04
CA ILE A 147 -6.51 17.22 0.03
C ILE A 147 -5.43 17.96 0.81
N SER A 148 -5.58 19.27 0.93
CA SER A 148 -4.68 20.11 1.73
C SER A 148 -5.49 20.76 2.85
N ILE A 149 -5.14 20.47 4.10
CA ILE A 149 -5.82 21.03 5.29
C ILE A 149 -4.77 21.71 6.15
N ALA A 150 -5.07 22.94 6.58
CA ALA A 150 -4.20 23.68 7.49
C ALA A 150 -4.09 22.91 8.81
N ARG A 151 -2.88 22.78 9.34
CA ARG A 151 -2.62 22.02 10.57
C ARG A 151 -3.47 22.49 11.75
N THR A 152 -3.83 23.78 11.78
CA THR A 152 -4.71 24.39 12.80
C THR A 152 -6.17 23.97 12.71
N ASP A 153 -6.60 23.45 11.55
CA ASP A 153 -7.97 22.99 11.30
C ASP A 153 -8.12 21.48 11.52
N ILE A 154 -7.06 20.81 11.98
CA ILE A 154 -7.03 19.36 12.20
C ILE A 154 -7.13 19.05 13.69
N ASP A 155 -8.14 18.26 14.05
CA ASP A 155 -8.26 17.68 15.39
C ASP A 155 -7.27 16.51 15.53
N GLU A 156 -7.34 15.54 14.60
CA GLU A 156 -6.57 14.30 14.71
C GLU A 156 -5.94 13.88 13.38
N LEU A 157 -4.69 13.40 13.46
CA LEU A 157 -3.97 12.78 12.36
C LEU A 157 -3.61 11.35 12.74
N ILE A 158 -4.12 10.37 12.00
CA ILE A 158 -4.08 8.97 12.40
C ILE A 158 -3.37 8.17 11.31
N ARG A 159 -2.19 7.61 11.60
CA ARG A 159 -1.58 6.62 10.71
C ARG A 159 -2.41 5.35 10.77
N GLN A 160 -2.91 4.90 9.63
CA GLN A 160 -3.74 3.70 9.56
C GLN A 160 -2.88 2.44 9.64
N GLY A 161 -3.50 1.37 10.13
CA GLY A 161 -2.93 0.03 10.10
C GLY A 161 -3.09 -0.67 8.75
N THR A 162 -3.88 -0.09 7.85
CA THR A 162 -4.22 -0.65 6.54
C THR A 162 -3.52 0.11 5.42
N SER A 163 -3.34 -0.57 4.29
CA SER A 163 -2.88 0.05 3.04
C SER A 163 -4.00 0.83 2.37
N LEU A 164 -3.63 1.78 1.50
CA LEU A 164 -4.57 2.39 0.55
C LEU A 164 -4.86 1.45 -0.64
N MET A 165 -4.04 0.40 -0.83
CA MET A 165 -4.32 -0.68 -1.78
C MET A 165 -5.48 -1.54 -1.27
N PRO A 166 -6.53 -1.79 -2.08
CA PRO A 166 -7.72 -2.50 -1.61
C PRO A 166 -7.47 -3.96 -1.21
N GLU A 167 -7.99 -4.37 -0.04
CA GLU A 167 -7.89 -5.72 0.52
C GLU A 167 -8.69 -6.79 -0.24
N ASP A 168 -9.66 -6.36 -1.04
CA ASP A 168 -10.53 -7.21 -1.84
C ASP A 168 -10.14 -7.30 -3.31
N LEU A 169 -9.07 -6.61 -3.73
CA LEU A 169 -8.61 -6.58 -5.11
C LEU A 169 -8.42 -7.99 -5.68
N SER A 170 -7.74 -8.84 -4.91
CA SER A 170 -7.45 -10.22 -5.29
C SER A 170 -8.66 -11.15 -5.25
N LYS A 171 -9.79 -10.75 -4.65
CA LYS A 171 -11.00 -11.61 -4.60
C LYS A 171 -11.65 -11.77 -5.96
N SER A 172 -11.45 -10.79 -6.84
CA SER A 172 -11.95 -10.82 -8.22
C SER A 172 -11.03 -11.60 -9.17
N LEU A 173 -9.85 -12.02 -8.72
CA LEU A 173 -8.82 -12.66 -9.53
C LEU A 173 -8.68 -14.14 -9.17
N SER A 174 -8.52 -14.99 -10.18
CA SER A 174 -8.15 -16.39 -9.97
C SER A 174 -6.69 -16.53 -9.56
N ASP A 175 -6.32 -17.68 -8.96
CA ASP A 175 -4.94 -18.00 -8.63
C ASP A 175 -4.02 -17.94 -9.88
N GLN A 176 -4.53 -18.34 -11.05
CA GLN A 176 -3.80 -18.22 -12.32
C GLN A 176 -3.59 -16.76 -12.74
N GLN A 177 -4.63 -15.92 -12.64
CA GLN A 177 -4.52 -14.49 -12.97
C GLN A 177 -3.51 -13.77 -12.07
N ILE A 178 -3.42 -14.17 -10.79
CA ILE A 178 -2.38 -13.66 -9.88
C ILE A 178 -1.00 -14.18 -10.29
N ALA A 179 -0.87 -15.45 -10.67
CA ALA A 179 0.40 -16.00 -11.17
C ALA A 179 0.87 -15.29 -12.45
N ASP A 180 -0.05 -14.91 -13.34
CA ASP A 180 0.23 -14.14 -14.57
C ASP A 180 0.74 -12.74 -14.24
N LEU A 181 0.06 -12.02 -13.33
CA LEU A 181 0.50 -10.72 -12.80
C LEU A 181 1.90 -10.80 -12.17
N VAL A 182 2.14 -11.80 -11.34
CA VAL A 182 3.42 -12.00 -10.66
C VAL A 182 4.52 -12.35 -11.64
N THR A 183 4.22 -13.13 -12.67
CA THR A 183 5.18 -13.46 -13.74
C THR A 183 5.57 -12.23 -14.53
N MET A 184 4.59 -11.43 -14.94
CA MET A 184 4.83 -10.13 -15.56
C MET A 184 5.71 -9.23 -14.69
N LEU A 185 5.38 -9.06 -13.40
CA LEU A 185 6.12 -8.19 -12.49
C LEU A 185 7.55 -8.70 -12.21
N SER A 186 7.74 -10.02 -12.20
CA SER A 186 9.06 -10.65 -11.97
C SER A 186 10.00 -10.47 -13.16
N GLU A 187 9.47 -10.25 -14.36
CA GLU A 187 10.22 -10.02 -15.59
C GLU A 187 10.53 -8.54 -15.85
N MET A 188 10.00 -7.61 -15.02
CA MET A 188 10.27 -6.16 -15.09
C MET A 188 11.68 -5.82 -14.61
N GLN A 189 12.72 -6.27 -15.32
CA GLN A 189 14.14 -6.04 -14.99
C GLN A 189 14.90 -5.16 -16.01
N ARG A 190 14.22 -4.43 -16.89
CA ARG A 190 14.89 -3.61 -17.92
C ARG A 190 14.45 -2.16 -17.90
#